data_AF-A0A1M4Z9Y6-F1
#
_entry.id   AF-A0A1M4Z9Y6-F1
#
_cell.length_a   1.000
_cell.length_b   1.000
_cell.length_c   1.000
_cell.angle_alpha   90.00
_cell.angle_beta   90.00
_cell.angle_gamma   90.00
#
_symmetry.space_group_name_H-M   'P 1'
#
loop_
_entity.id
_entity.type
_entity.pdbx_description
1 polymer ?
#
loop_
_entity_poly.entity_id
_entity_poly.type
_entity_poly.pdbx_seq_one_letter_code
_entity_poly.pdbx_strand_id
1 'polypeptide(L)' 'MMKNDWIIDVLMDLKAFSARNRLSHLAEQLDDTILVATTELASPVRSRRHMMGEHEQTGRHAGRAFTGDNA' A
#
# COMPACT_ATOMS: atom_id res chain seq x y z
N MET A 1 -9.11 18.45 -9.35
CA MET A 1 -9.07 17.08 -9.90
C MET A 1 -7.76 16.47 -9.45
N MET A 2 -7.76 15.53 -8.50
CA MET A 2 -6.50 14.96 -8.05
C MET A 2 -5.91 14.12 -9.18
N LYS A 3 -4.58 14.07 -9.24
CA LYS A 3 -3.81 13.56 -10.37
C LYS A 3 -4.17 12.12 -10.79
N ASN A 4 -4.76 11.35 -9.88
CA ASN A 4 -5.03 9.93 -10.06
C ASN A 4 -6.50 9.53 -9.87
N ASP A 5 -7.43 10.44 -9.55
CA ASP A 5 -8.84 10.05 -9.29
C ASP A 5 -9.52 9.49 -10.55
N TRP A 6 -9.05 9.89 -11.73
CA TRP A 6 -9.55 9.43 -13.04
C TRP A 6 -9.51 7.90 -13.19
N ILE A 7 -8.64 7.21 -12.46
CA ILE A 7 -8.54 5.75 -12.54
C ILE A 7 -9.78 5.06 -11.97
N ILE A 8 -10.45 5.66 -10.98
CA ILE A 8 -11.65 5.09 -10.38
C ILE A 8 -12.77 5.07 -11.41
N ASP A 9 -12.94 6.15 -12.17
CA ASP A 9 -13.92 6.23 -13.24
C ASP A 9 -13.66 5.16 -14.31
N VAL A 10 -12.41 4.98 -14.74
CA VAL A 10 -12.04 3.94 -15.72
C VAL A 10 -12.28 2.53 -15.18
N LEU A 11 -11.97 2.26 -13.91
CA LEU A 11 -12.22 0.95 -13.31
C LEU A 11 -13.71 0.64 -13.20
N MET A 12 -14.53 1.65 -12.88
CA MET A 12 -16.00 1.51 -12.89
C MET A 12 -16.54 1.21 -14.29
N ASP A 13 -16.03 1.89 -15.31
CA ASP A 13 -16.40 1.63 -16.71
C ASP A 13 -16.03 0.20 -17.15
N LEU A 14 -14.83 -0.27 -16.77
CA LEU A 14 -14.39 -1.64 -17.06
C LEU A 14 -15.23 -2.69 -16.32
N LYS A 15 -15.64 -2.42 -15.08
CA LYS A 15 -16.54 -3.29 -14.32
C LYS A 15 -17.89 -3.39 -15.03
N ALA A 16 -18.46 -2.25 -15.45
CA ALA A 16 -19.72 -2.21 -16.18
C ALA A 16 -19.62 -2.94 -17.53
N PHE A 17 -18.53 -2.75 -18.27
CA PHE A 17 -18.25 -3.51 -19.49
C PHE A 17 -18.20 -5.01 -19.21
N SER A 18 -17.48 -5.44 -18.16
CA SER A 18 -17.33 -6.86 -17.80
C SER A 18 -18.67 -7.50 -17.45
N ALA A 19 -19.50 -6.81 -16.65
CA ALA A 19 -20.85 -7.26 -16.32
C ALA A 19 -21.74 -7.43 -17.56
N ARG A 20 -21.71 -6.44 -18.48
CA ARG A 20 -22.48 -6.47 -19.74
C ARG A 20 -22.04 -7.60 -20.66
N ASN A 21 -20.76 -7.99 -20.62
CA ASN A 21 -20.20 -9.06 -21.44
C ASN A 21 -20.19 -10.42 -20.73
N ARG A 22 -20.89 -10.57 -19.58
CA ARG A 22 -20.97 -11.82 -18.81
C ARG A 22 -19.61 -12.33 -18.32
N LEU A 23 -18.63 -11.44 -18.15
CA LEU A 23 -17.33 -11.72 -17.57
C LEU A 23 -17.39 -11.57 -16.03
N SER A 24 -18.18 -12.42 -15.37
CA SER A 24 -18.51 -12.28 -13.95
C SER A 24 -17.30 -12.25 -13.03
N HIS A 25 -16.34 -13.16 -13.24
CA HIS A 25 -15.11 -13.21 -12.45
C HIS A 25 -14.26 -11.95 -12.60
N LEU A 26 -14.20 -11.38 -13.80
CA LEU A 26 -13.48 -10.12 -14.03
C LEU A 26 -14.19 -8.95 -13.34
N ALA A 27 -15.52 -8.91 -13.39
CA ALA A 27 -16.28 -7.87 -12.70
C ALA A 27 -16.11 -7.91 -11.17
N GLU A 28 -15.98 -9.11 -10.59
CA GLU A 28 -15.67 -9.33 -9.18
C GLU A 28 -14.26 -8.84 -8.83
N GLN A 29 -13.24 -9.25 -9.59
CA GLN A 29 -11.86 -8.77 -9.39
C GLN A 29 -11.74 -7.25 -9.54
N LEU A 30 -12.50 -6.65 -10.45
CA LEU A 30 -12.54 -5.20 -10.62
C LEU A 30 -13.20 -4.51 -9.42
N ASP A 31 -14.14 -5.15 -8.73
CA ASP A 31 -14.73 -4.60 -7.50
C ASP A 31 -13.70 -4.48 -6.37
N ASP A 32 -12.94 -5.55 -6.14
CA ASP A 32 -11.82 -5.55 -5.19
C ASP A 32 -10.76 -4.50 -5.55
N THR A 33 -10.46 -4.39 -6.85
CA THR A 33 -9.48 -3.41 -7.36
C THR A 33 -9.94 -1.97 -7.10
N ILE A 34 -11.23 -1.68 -7.33
CA ILE A 34 -11.82 -0.37 -7.03
C ILE A 34 -11.70 -0.07 -5.53
N LEU A 35 -12.01 -1.02 -4.65
CA LEU A 35 -11.91 -0.85 -3.20
C LEU A 35 -10.48 -0.49 -2.76
N VAL A 36 -9.48 -1.22 -3.25
CA VAL A 36 -8.06 -0.95 -2.96
C VAL A 36 -7.65 0.42 -3.50
N ALA A 37 -7.98 0.73 -4.76
CA ALA A 37 -7.63 2.00 -5.38
C ALA A 37 -8.26 3.20 -4.65
N THR A 38 -9.54 3.13 -4.28
CA THR A 38 -10.22 4.18 -3.50
C THR A 38 -9.55 4.37 -2.15
N THR A 39 -9.18 3.28 -1.47
CA THR A 39 -8.49 3.32 -0.17
C THR A 39 -7.12 3.99 -0.30
N GLU A 40 -6.33 3.62 -1.31
CA GLU A 40 -4.99 4.16 -1.50
C GLU A 40 -4.99 5.63 -1.95
N LEU A 41 -6.00 6.04 -2.71
CA LEU A 41 -6.17 7.42 -3.18
C LEU A 41 -6.71 8.35 -2.08
N ALA A 42 -7.58 7.84 -1.20
CA ALA A 42 -8.05 8.57 -0.03
C ALA A 42 -6.96 8.71 1.06
N SER A 43 -5.94 7.84 1.05
CA SER A 43 -4.86 7.87 2.03
C SER A 43 -3.87 9.02 1.76
N PRO A 44 -3.65 9.94 2.73
CA PRO A 44 -2.67 10.99 2.58
C PRO A 44 -1.27 10.40 2.40
N VAL A 45 -0.55 10.86 1.37
CA VAL A 45 0.78 10.41 0.90
C VAL A 45 1.82 10.16 2.02
N ARG A 46 1.67 10.76 3.21
CA ARG A 46 2.58 10.57 4.35
C ARG A 46 2.45 9.18 5.01
N SER A 47 1.27 8.56 5.01
CA SER A 47 1.07 7.23 5.62
C SER A 47 1.63 6.09 4.79
N ARG A 48 1.74 6.25 3.46
CA ARG A 48 2.30 5.23 2.56
C ARG A 48 3.80 5.01 2.70
N ARG A 49 4.57 6.00 3.17
CA ARG A 49 6.03 5.86 3.39
C ARG A 49 6.39 5.25 4.74
N HIS A 50 5.50 5.31 5.73
CA HIS A 50 5.77 4.75 7.07
C HIS A 50 5.66 3.21 7.11
N MET A 51 4.81 2.60 6.27
CA MET A 51 4.68 1.13 6.24
C MET A 51 5.81 0.42 5.46
N MET A 52 6.64 1.15 4.74
CA MET A 52 7.79 0.63 3.97
C MET A 52 9.15 0.97 4.63
N GLY A 53 9.17 1.13 5.96
CA GLY A 53 10.37 1.58 6.66
C GLY A 53 10.41 1.28 8.16
N GLU A 54 10.13 0.04 8.57
CA GLU A 54 10.36 -0.40 9.97
C GLU A 54 11.08 -1.76 10.05
N HIS A 55 12.06 -1.99 9.16
CA HIS A 55 13.01 -3.11 9.26
C HIS A 55 14.46 -2.64 9.46
N GLU A 56 14.66 -1.49 10.09
CA GLU A 56 15.99 -1.01 10.51
C GLU A 56 15.98 -0.47 11.94
N GLN A 57 15.89 -1.31 12.98
CA GLN A 57 16.54 -0.97 14.27
C GLN A 57 16.63 -2.13 15.29
N THR A 58 17.28 -3.25 14.96
CA THR A 58 17.81 -4.16 16.01
C THR A 58 19.27 -4.46 15.73
N GLY A 59 20.14 -3.51 16.10
CA GLY A 59 21.58 -3.67 16.00
C GLY A 59 22.41 -2.65 16.79
N ARG A 60 21.82 -1.98 17.80
CA ARG A 60 22.52 -0.97 18.60
C ARG A 60 22.43 -1.22 20.11
N HIS A 61 22.56 -2.46 20.56
CA HIS A 61 22.82 -2.74 21.98
C HIS A 61 23.76 -3.95 22.15
N ALA A 62 24.93 -3.93 21.51
CA ALA A 62 26.08 -4.68 22.02
C ALA A 62 27.01 -3.65 22.68
N GLY A 63 26.71 -3.38 23.95
CA GLY A 63 27.43 -2.44 24.79
C GLY A 63 28.92 -2.78 24.86
N ARG A 64 29.72 -1.87 24.34
CA ARG A 64 31.14 -1.73 24.66
C ARG A 64 31.25 -1.26 26.10
N ALA A 65 31.50 -2.18 27.04
CA ALA A 65 32.01 -1.84 28.37
C ALA A 65 32.55 -3.09 29.09
N PHE A 66 33.84 -3.36 28.93
CA PHE A 66 34.67 -3.85 30.03
C PHE A 66 36.12 -3.44 29.73
N THR A 67 36.44 -2.20 30.09
CA THR A 67 37.80 -1.82 30.48
C THR A 67 38.07 -2.48 31.82
N GLY A 68 38.84 -3.56 31.81
CA GLY A 68 39.39 -4.19 33.02
C GLY A 68 40.90 -4.03 32.98
N ASP A 69 41.36 -2.90 33.51
CA ASP A 69 42.73 -2.66 33.94
C ASP A 69 42.92 -3.39 35.28
N ASN A 70 43.97 -4.21 35.41
CA ASN A 70 44.53 -4.61 36.71
C ASN A 70 45.90 -5.29 36.53
N ALA A 71 46.93 -4.50 36.87
CA ALA A 71 48.20 -4.81 37.56
C ALA A 71 49.04 -6.01 37.10
#